data_AF-U5Y405-F1
#
_entry.id   AF-U5Y405-F1
#
_cell.length_a   1.000
_cell.length_b   1.000
_cell.length_c   1.000
_cell.angle_alpha   90.00
_cell.angle_beta   90.00
_cell.angle_gamma   90.00
#
_symmetry.space_group_name_H-M   'P 1'
#
loop_
_entity.id
_entity.type
_entity.pdbx_description
1 polymer ?
#
loop_
_entity_poly.entity_id
_entity_poly.type
_entity_poly.pdbx_seq_one_letter_code
_entity_poly.pdbx_strand_id
1 'polypeptide(L)'
;MYKLVVLTLVCLCFVQAVYYPNPCSPYPCRNGGTCKKRGLYSYKCYCRKGYTGKNCQYNACFPNPCLNGGTCGYVYGYPYYKCSCPYG
;
A
#
# COMPACT_ATOMS: atom_id res chain seq x y z
N MET A 1 -24.10 -1.13 42.68
CA MET A 1 -24.59 -1.59 41.35
C MET A 1 -24.05 -0.75 40.19
N TYR A 2 -23.89 0.58 40.30
CA TYR A 2 -23.32 1.45 39.25
C TYR A 2 -21.81 1.27 38.98
N LYS A 3 -20.99 0.94 39.99
CA LYS A 3 -19.53 0.71 39.82
C LYS A 3 -19.17 -0.51 38.95
N LEU A 4 -20.03 -1.55 38.91
CA LEU A 4 -19.79 -2.77 38.12
C LEU A 4 -20.07 -2.56 36.62
N VAL A 5 -21.09 -1.74 36.30
CA VAL A 5 -21.48 -1.37 34.92
C VAL A 5 -20.46 -0.43 34.29
N VAL A 6 -19.83 0.44 35.08
CA VAL A 6 -18.75 1.33 34.61
C VAL A 6 -17.49 0.54 34.28
N LEU A 7 -17.12 -0.49 35.07
CA LEU A 7 -15.91 -1.28 34.83
C LEU A 7 -16.01 -2.18 33.58
N THR A 8 -17.20 -2.68 33.22
CA THR A 8 -17.41 -3.48 32.01
C THR A 8 -17.50 -2.63 30.73
N LEU A 9 -18.07 -1.42 30.79
CA LEU A 9 -18.08 -0.45 29.68
C LEU A 9 -16.69 0.17 29.45
N VAL A 10 -15.95 0.49 30.52
CA VAL A 10 -14.54 0.90 30.45
C VAL A 10 -13.68 -0.25 29.94
N CYS A 11 -13.97 -1.52 30.25
CA CYS A 11 -13.27 -2.64 29.62
C CYS A 11 -13.53 -2.67 28.10
N LEU A 12 -14.79 -2.69 27.64
CA LEU A 12 -15.15 -2.77 26.21
C LEU A 12 -14.66 -1.60 25.36
N CYS A 13 -14.65 -0.37 25.88
CA CYS A 13 -14.12 0.80 25.16
C CYS A 13 -12.58 0.85 25.14
N PHE A 14 -11.90 0.28 26.14
CA PHE A 14 -10.44 0.28 26.23
C PHE A 14 -9.80 -0.94 25.53
N VAL A 15 -10.43 -2.13 25.49
CA VAL A 15 -9.91 -3.25 24.65
C VAL A 15 -9.98 -2.97 23.14
N GLN A 16 -10.88 -2.09 22.71
CA GLN A 16 -11.00 -1.71 21.30
C GLN A 16 -9.82 -0.88 20.77
N ALA A 17 -9.06 -0.19 21.62
CA ALA A 17 -7.91 0.59 21.17
C ALA A 17 -6.57 -0.19 21.22
N VAL A 18 -6.52 -1.29 21.98
CA VAL A 18 -5.26 -1.98 22.32
C VAL A 18 -5.02 -3.23 21.48
N TYR A 19 -6.07 -3.86 20.94
CA TYR A 19 -5.93 -5.05 20.08
C TYR A 19 -5.62 -4.74 18.61
N TYR A 20 -5.77 -3.50 18.15
CA TYR A 20 -5.74 -3.21 16.72
C TYR A 20 -4.32 -3.20 16.15
N PRO A 21 -3.98 -4.16 15.27
CA PRO A 21 -2.65 -4.21 14.66
C PRO A 21 -2.43 -2.94 13.84
N ASN A 22 -1.21 -2.39 13.92
CA ASN A 22 -0.86 -1.23 13.11
C ASN A 22 -1.01 -1.60 11.61
N PRO A 23 -1.92 -0.96 10.85
CA PRO A 23 -2.15 -1.30 9.46
C PRO A 23 -0.97 -0.97 8.54
N CYS A 24 0.02 -0.23 9.04
CA CYS A 24 1.30 0.01 8.37
C CYS A 24 2.39 -1.02 8.71
N SER A 25 2.12 -1.99 9.60
CA SER A 25 3.10 -3.02 9.99
C SER A 25 2.90 -4.32 9.19
N PRO A 26 3.98 -4.98 8.73
CA PRO A 26 5.37 -4.55 8.85
C PRO A 26 5.70 -3.37 7.92
N TYR A 27 5.44 -3.48 6.61
CA TYR A 27 5.56 -2.40 5.62
C TYR A 27 4.72 -2.73 4.38
N PRO A 28 3.45 -2.29 4.28
CA PRO A 28 2.59 -2.68 3.16
C PRO A 28 2.91 -1.93 1.86
N CYS A 29 3.47 -0.71 1.96
CA CYS A 29 3.78 0.13 0.80
C CYS A 29 5.12 -0.30 0.18
N ARG A 30 5.08 -0.76 -1.07
CA ARG A 30 6.26 -1.20 -1.82
C ARG A 30 6.98 -0.02 -2.48
N ASN A 31 8.16 -0.29 -3.04
CA ASN A 31 8.89 0.64 -3.91
C ASN A 31 9.18 2.01 -3.26
N GLY A 32 9.46 2.01 -1.96
CA GLY A 32 9.76 3.23 -1.20
C GLY A 32 8.56 4.16 -0.98
N GLY A 33 7.33 3.64 -1.11
CA GLY A 33 6.13 4.38 -0.77
C GLY A 33 5.97 4.60 0.74
N THR A 34 5.37 5.72 1.14
CA THR A 34 5.15 6.07 2.54
C THR A 34 3.78 5.57 3.01
N CYS A 35 3.73 4.82 4.10
CA CYS A 35 2.47 4.40 4.72
C CYS A 35 1.93 5.47 5.67
N LYS A 36 0.65 5.82 5.56
CA LYS A 36 -0.07 6.58 6.60
C LYS A 36 -1.33 5.84 7.04
N LYS A 37 -1.49 5.69 8.36
CA LYS A 37 -2.73 5.20 8.98
C LYS A 37 -3.88 6.17 8.68
N ARG A 38 -5.04 5.61 8.32
CA ARG A 38 -6.28 6.36 8.00
C ARG A 38 -7.46 5.98 8.88
N GLY A 39 -7.34 4.89 9.63
CA GLY A 39 -8.33 4.40 10.56
C GLY A 39 -7.74 3.27 11.37
N LEU A 40 -8.58 2.59 12.14
CA LEU A 40 -8.10 1.53 13.02
C LEU A 40 -7.52 0.33 12.24
N TYR A 41 -8.13 -0.05 11.11
CA TYR A 41 -7.65 -1.11 10.21
C TYR A 41 -7.21 -0.61 8.82
N SER A 42 -7.27 0.69 8.57
CA SER A 42 -7.03 1.25 7.23
C SER A 42 -5.76 2.07 7.17
N TYR A 43 -5.10 1.98 6.02
CA TYR A 43 -3.93 2.76 5.67
C TYR A 43 -4.05 3.27 4.23
N LYS A 44 -3.22 4.26 3.90
CA LYS A 44 -3.01 4.74 2.55
C LYS A 44 -1.52 4.79 2.27
N CYS A 45 -1.11 4.22 1.13
CA CYS A 45 0.23 4.39 0.61
C CYS A 45 0.32 5.66 -0.23
N TYR A 46 1.39 6.41 0.00
CA TYR A 46 1.81 7.53 -0.84
C TYR A 46 2.97 7.05 -1.70
N CYS A 47 2.69 6.83 -2.97
CA CYS A 47 3.67 6.28 -3.89
C CYS A 47 4.69 7.33 -4.31
N ARG A 48 5.95 6.90 -4.44
CA ARG A 48 6.96 7.69 -5.14
C ARG A 48 6.57 7.85 -6.61
N LYS A 49 7.07 8.93 -7.23
CA LYS A 49 6.90 9.18 -8.66
C LYS A 49 7.35 7.94 -9.45
N GLY A 50 6.50 7.43 -10.33
CA GLY A 50 6.77 6.19 -11.08
C GLY A 50 5.98 4.97 -10.66
N TYR A 51 5.36 5.00 -9.48
CA TYR A 51 4.65 3.86 -8.92
C TYR A 51 3.18 4.16 -8.66
N THR A 52 2.35 3.14 -8.80
CA THR A 52 0.90 3.19 -8.62
C THR A 52 0.36 1.89 -7.99
N GLY A 53 -0.95 1.86 -7.74
CA GLY A 53 -1.65 0.79 -7.05
C GLY A 53 -1.80 1.03 -5.55
N LYS A 54 -2.67 0.24 -4.90
CA LYS A 54 -2.99 0.37 -3.48
C LYS A 54 -1.75 0.36 -2.58
N ASN A 55 -0.76 -0.45 -2.97
CA ASN A 55 0.48 -0.68 -2.23
C ASN A 55 1.70 -0.21 -3.02
N CYS A 56 1.53 0.65 -4.02
CA CYS A 56 2.62 1.13 -4.89
C CYS A 56 3.37 -0.01 -5.60
N GLN A 57 2.68 -1.13 -5.90
CA GLN A 57 3.28 -2.33 -6.46
C GLN A 57 3.52 -2.24 -7.97
N TYR A 58 2.81 -1.34 -8.65
CA TYR A 58 2.82 -1.24 -10.11
C TYR A 58 3.70 -0.08 -10.54
N ASN A 59 4.44 -0.28 -11.63
CA ASN A 59 5.07 0.78 -12.39
C ASN A 59 4.50 0.76 -13.82
N ALA A 60 5.04 1.60 -14.70
CA ALA A 60 4.60 1.66 -16.10
C ALA A 60 4.84 0.36 -16.91
N CYS A 61 5.64 -0.57 -16.38
CA CYS A 61 5.96 -1.85 -17.01
C CYS A 61 5.17 -3.04 -16.45
N PHE A 62 4.19 -2.82 -15.57
CA PHE A 62 3.40 -3.92 -14.99
C PHE A 62 1.89 -3.79 -15.26
N PRO A 63 1.26 -4.81 -15.88
CA PRO A 63 1.89 -5.92 -16.59
C PRO A 63 2.73 -5.42 -17.79
N ASN A 64 3.63 -6.26 -18.34
CA ASN A 64 4.51 -5.82 -19.44
C ASN A 64 3.66 -5.29 -20.61
N PRO A 65 3.72 -3.98 -20.92
CA PRO A 65 2.89 -3.39 -21.97
C PRO A 65 3.48 -3.61 -23.37
N CYS A 66 4.71 -4.13 -23.47
CA CYS A 66 5.40 -4.31 -24.73
C CYS A 66 4.94 -5.59 -25.45
N LEU A 67 4.62 -5.45 -26.74
CA LEU A 67 4.16 -6.55 -27.58
C LEU A 67 5.33 -7.36 -28.16
N ASN A 68 5.03 -8.53 -28.71
CA ASN A 68 5.96 -9.37 -29.50
C ASN A 68 7.27 -9.72 -28.78
N GLY A 69 7.21 -10.00 -27.48
CA GLY A 69 8.39 -10.32 -26.69
C GLY A 69 9.28 -9.09 -26.38
N GLY A 70 8.78 -7.87 -26.58
CA GLY A 70 9.49 -6.65 -26.24
C GLY A 70 9.81 -6.54 -24.75
N THR A 71 10.99 -6.02 -24.44
CA THR A 71 11.42 -5.72 -23.07
C THR A 71 11.02 -4.30 -22.69
N CYS A 72 10.31 -4.16 -21.55
CA CYS A 72 9.93 -2.85 -21.02
C CYS A 72 11.08 -2.22 -20.23
N GLY A 73 11.44 -0.99 -20.60
CA GLY A 73 12.31 -0.10 -19.86
C GLY A 73 11.48 0.97 -19.16
N TYR A 74 11.69 1.10 -17.85
CA TYR A 74 11.08 2.17 -17.06
C TYR A 74 11.66 3.54 -17.46
N VAL A 75 10.79 4.51 -17.76
CA VAL A 75 11.16 5.91 -17.98
C VAL A 75 10.70 6.71 -16.75
N TYR A 76 11.50 7.68 -16.29
CA TYR A 76 11.23 8.40 -15.03
C TYR A 76 9.84 9.08 -15.01
N GLY A 77 8.86 8.41 -14.41
CA GLY A 77 7.50 8.90 -14.21
C GLY A 77 6.44 7.95 -14.79
N TYR A 78 5.46 7.57 -13.98
CA TYR A 78 4.25 6.90 -14.46
C TYR A 78 3.39 7.93 -15.22
N PRO A 79 2.80 7.59 -16.38
CA PRO A 79 2.69 6.25 -16.99
C PRO A 79 3.73 5.94 -18.08
N TYR A 80 4.88 6.61 -18.12
CA TYR A 80 5.82 6.52 -19.24
C TYR A 80 6.72 5.28 -19.18
N TYR A 81 6.88 4.62 -20.32
CA TYR A 81 7.77 3.46 -20.51
C TYR A 81 8.34 3.46 -21.92
N LYS A 82 9.42 2.67 -22.13
CA LYS A 82 10.02 2.42 -23.44
C LYS A 82 10.00 0.92 -23.72
N CYS A 83 9.64 0.52 -24.93
CA CYS A 83 9.79 -0.86 -25.37
C CYS A 83 11.07 -1.03 -26.20
N SER A 84 11.81 -2.10 -25.95
CA SER A 84 12.94 -2.53 -26.77
C SER A 84 12.60 -3.88 -27.41
N CYS A 85 12.73 -3.97 -28.73
CA CYS A 85 12.46 -5.21 -29.44
C CYS A 85 13.63 -6.19 -29.29
N PRO A 86 13.37 -7.50 -29.15
CA PRO A 86 14.41 -8.51 -29.30
C PRO A 86 14.95 -8.47 -30.74
N TYR A 87 16.20 -8.86 -30.92
CA TYR A 87 16.73 -9.14 -32.25
C TYR A 87 15.96 -10.32 -32.86
N GLY A 88 15.58 -10.18 -34.13
CA GLY A 88 14.88 -11.19 -34.92
C GLY A 88 15.73 -11.65 -36.08
#